data_AF-A0A972QM72-F1
#
_entry.id   AF-A0A972QM72-F1
#
_cell.length_a   1.000
_cell.length_b   1.000
_cell.length_c   1.000
_cell.angle_alpha   90.00
_cell.angle_beta   90.00
_cell.angle_gamma   90.00
#
_symmetry.space_group_name_H-M   'P 1'
#
loop_
_entity.id
_entity.type
_entity.pdbx_description
1 polymer ?
#
loop_
_entity_poly.entity_id
_entity_poly.type
_entity_poly.pdbx_seq_one_letter_code
_entity_poly.pdbx_strand_id
1 'polypeptide(L)'
;MSLIDLDLFDLDLLIIIIAYLYWFYGKTVSGSFAFGQGLLIDIFSGGLHGLFTFIYFVVFLGIHLGTRIFNLQELKGQVLLIFLLVLLKKSMFFLVLTVFSTEIIFSKSFLLGSVASAIGTGLITPIIFYIFSRLRIICSKDANKVFVNQQ
;
A
#
# COMPACT_ATOMS: atom_id res chain seq x y z
N MET A 1 22.88 14.76 12.54
CA MET A 1 22.14 13.78 11.72
C MET A 1 20.79 14.39 11.43
N SER A 2 20.53 14.67 10.16
CA SER A 2 19.46 15.56 9.69
C SER A 2 18.08 14.93 9.85
N LEU A 3 17.12 15.66 10.44
CA LEU A 3 15.70 15.29 10.48
C LEU A 3 15.06 15.27 9.07
N ILE A 4 15.77 15.78 8.05
CA ILE A 4 15.32 15.82 6.64
C ILE A 4 15.53 14.46 5.94
N ASP A 5 16.39 13.57 6.45
CA ASP A 5 16.63 12.25 5.83
C ASP A 5 15.52 11.22 6.14
N LEU A 6 14.78 11.40 7.23
CA LEU A 6 13.71 10.46 7.61
C LEU A 6 12.41 10.67 6.82
N ASP A 7 12.15 11.90 6.35
CA ASP A 7 10.93 12.24 5.61
C ASP A 7 11.00 11.77 4.12
N LEU A 8 12.21 11.49 3.63
CA LEU A 8 12.42 10.91 2.29
C LEU A 8 12.09 9.42 2.22
N PHE A 9 11.92 8.76 3.37
CA PHE A 9 11.63 7.33 3.48
C PHE A 9 10.22 7.05 4.01
N ASP A 10 9.23 7.79 3.50
CA ASP A 10 7.81 7.49 3.70
C ASP A 10 7.48 6.16 3.00
N LEU A 11 7.55 5.05 3.76
CA LEU A 11 7.26 3.71 3.28
C LEU A 11 5.75 3.49 3.23
N ASP A 12 5.24 3.08 2.07
CA ASP A 12 3.81 2.91 1.87
C ASP A 12 3.30 1.54 2.34
N LEU A 13 3.28 1.37 3.66
CA LEU A 13 2.82 0.14 4.30
C LEU A 13 1.37 -0.20 3.94
N LEU A 14 0.53 0.81 3.66
CA LEU A 14 -0.86 0.59 3.30
C LEU A 14 -0.99 -0.14 1.96
N ILE A 15 -0.21 0.23 0.95
CA ILE A 15 -0.18 -0.50 -0.34
C ILE A 15 0.24 -1.95 -0.13
N ILE A 16 1.25 -2.21 0.72
CA ILE A 16 1.71 -3.56 1.06
C ILE A 16 0.58 -4.36 1.71
N ILE A 17 -0.14 -3.77 2.67
CA ILE A 17 -1.26 -4.43 3.35
C ILE A 17 -2.39 -4.74 2.37
N ILE A 18 -2.80 -3.79 1.50
CA ILE A 18 -3.85 -4.02 0.51
C ILE A 18 -3.48 -5.17 -0.43
N ALA A 19 -2.23 -5.20 -0.91
CA ALA A 19 -1.73 -6.25 -1.80
C ALA A 19 -1.66 -7.61 -1.11
N TYR A 20 -1.22 -7.64 0.16
CA TYR A 20 -1.20 -8.86 0.96
C TYR A 20 -2.62 -9.40 1.19
N LEU A 21 -3.57 -8.52 1.55
CA LEU A 21 -4.98 -8.88 1.69
C LEU A 21 -5.56 -9.41 0.38
N TYR A 22 -5.21 -8.78 -0.74
CA TYR A 22 -5.67 -9.21 -2.06
C TYR A 22 -5.20 -10.64 -2.37
N TRP A 23 -3.93 -10.93 -2.09
CA TRP A 23 -3.34 -12.24 -2.34
C TRP A 23 -3.96 -13.34 -1.47
N PHE A 24 -4.19 -13.10 -0.18
CA PHE A 24 -4.61 -14.15 0.75
C PHE A 24 -6.10 -14.21 1.06
N TYR A 25 -6.79 -13.06 1.09
CA TYR A 25 -8.22 -12.97 1.42
C TYR A 25 -9.08 -12.60 0.21
N GLY A 26 -8.45 -12.34 -0.94
CA GLY A 26 -9.13 -12.09 -2.20
C GLY A 26 -9.61 -10.64 -2.37
N LYS A 27 -10.32 -10.45 -3.48
CA LYS A 27 -10.69 -9.12 -4.01
C LYS A 27 -11.62 -8.35 -3.07
N THR A 28 -12.63 -9.00 -2.53
CA THR A 28 -13.67 -8.36 -1.70
C THR A 28 -13.07 -7.76 -0.43
N VAL A 29 -12.28 -8.54 0.30
CA VAL A 29 -11.67 -8.10 1.57
C VAL A 29 -10.67 -6.96 1.33
N SER A 30 -9.83 -7.10 0.31
CA SER A 30 -8.86 -6.06 -0.06
C SER A 30 -9.53 -4.78 -0.53
N GLY A 31 -10.59 -4.87 -1.32
CA GLY A 31 -11.35 -3.71 -1.80
C GLY A 31 -12.06 -2.97 -0.68
N SER A 32 -12.76 -3.69 0.22
CA SER A 32 -13.40 -3.09 1.39
C SER A 32 -12.38 -2.43 2.32
N PHE A 33 -11.20 -3.04 2.50
CA PHE A 33 -10.12 -2.44 3.28
C PHE A 33 -9.54 -1.19 2.61
N ALA A 34 -9.30 -1.20 1.30
CA ALA A 34 -8.83 -0.04 0.52
C ALA A 34 -9.81 1.14 0.58
N PHE A 35 -11.11 0.86 0.45
CA PHE A 35 -12.15 1.87 0.56
C PHE A 35 -12.27 2.40 1.99
N GLY A 36 -12.40 1.50 2.98
CA GLY A 36 -12.59 1.87 4.38
C GLY A 36 -11.41 2.67 4.94
N GLN A 37 -10.16 2.24 4.67
CA GLN A 37 -8.99 3.00 5.11
C GLN A 37 -8.93 4.38 4.45
N GLY A 38 -9.26 4.48 3.16
CA GLY A 38 -9.20 5.74 2.43
C GLY A 38 -10.22 6.73 2.99
N LEU A 39 -11.41 6.24 3.32
CA LEU A 39 -12.47 7.03 3.94
C LEU A 39 -12.06 7.51 5.35
N LEU A 40 -11.47 6.63 6.16
CA LEU A 40 -10.94 7.02 7.47
C LEU A 40 -9.86 8.10 7.33
N ILE A 41 -8.94 7.94 6.38
CA ILE A 41 -7.91 8.95 6.13
C ILE A 41 -8.54 10.27 5.70
N ASP A 42 -9.55 10.25 4.82
CA ASP A 42 -10.25 11.47 4.42
C ASP A 42 -10.92 12.18 5.61
N ILE A 43 -11.58 11.44 6.51
CA ILE A 43 -12.23 12.00 7.72
C ILE A 43 -11.18 12.64 8.64
N PHE A 44 -10.07 11.93 8.90
CA PHE A 44 -9.10 12.36 9.91
C PHE A 44 -8.04 13.33 9.38
N SER A 45 -7.75 13.34 8.08
CA SER A 45 -6.72 14.21 7.49
C SER A 45 -7.19 15.65 7.28
N GLY A 46 -8.51 15.90 7.36
CA GLY A 46 -9.10 17.18 6.93
C GLY A 46 -8.88 17.45 5.43
N GLY A 47 -8.54 16.41 4.66
CA GLY A 47 -8.29 16.48 3.23
C GLY A 47 -9.55 16.72 2.39
N LEU A 48 -9.36 16.92 1.09
CA LEU A 48 -10.45 17.06 0.13
C LEU A 48 -11.41 15.86 0.20
N HIS A 49 -12.70 16.13 0.43
CA HIS A 49 -13.82 15.19 0.56
C HIS A 49 -13.73 13.93 -0.35
N GLY A 50 -13.05 12.87 0.08
CA GLY A 50 -12.97 11.60 -0.65
C GLY A 50 -11.68 11.38 -1.48
N LEU A 51 -10.69 12.26 -1.39
CA LEU A 51 -9.46 12.18 -2.17
C LEU A 51 -8.69 10.89 -1.90
N PHE A 52 -8.39 10.60 -0.63
CA PHE A 52 -7.64 9.41 -0.27
C PHE A 52 -8.46 8.15 -0.56
N THR A 53 -9.77 8.16 -0.35
CA THR A 53 -10.68 7.08 -0.76
C THR A 53 -10.53 6.77 -2.25
N PHE A 54 -10.56 7.79 -3.10
CA PHE A 54 -10.39 7.61 -4.54
C PHE A 54 -9.00 7.06 -4.89
N ILE A 55 -7.93 7.63 -4.32
CA ILE A 55 -6.55 7.19 -4.57
C ILE A 55 -6.37 5.72 -4.16
N TYR A 56 -6.79 5.32 -2.97
CA TYR A 56 -6.65 3.93 -2.51
C TYR A 56 -7.54 2.96 -3.30
N PHE A 57 -8.67 3.42 -3.82
CA PHE A 57 -9.48 2.63 -4.75
C PHE A 57 -8.75 2.41 -6.08
N VAL A 58 -8.08 3.43 -6.63
CA VAL A 58 -7.22 3.30 -7.82
C VAL A 58 -6.04 2.37 -7.56
N VAL A 59 -5.42 2.44 -6.37
CA VAL A 59 -4.37 1.48 -5.95
C VAL A 59 -4.91 0.06 -5.96
N PHE A 60 -6.10 -0.17 -5.39
CA PHE A 60 -6.74 -1.49 -5.41
C PHE A 60 -6.98 -1.99 -6.84
N LEU A 61 -7.48 -1.13 -7.73
CA LEU A 61 -7.61 -1.48 -9.16
C LEU A 61 -6.26 -1.79 -9.80
N GLY A 62 -5.22 -1.04 -9.46
CA GLY A 62 -3.84 -1.29 -9.89
C GLY A 62 -3.34 -2.64 -9.42
N ILE A 63 -3.63 -3.06 -8.19
CA ILE A 63 -3.33 -4.41 -7.70
C ILE A 63 -4.13 -5.45 -8.47
N HIS A 64 -5.43 -5.20 -8.69
CA HIS A 64 -6.31 -6.12 -9.39
C HIS A 64 -5.86 -6.39 -10.84
N LEU A 65 -5.40 -5.35 -11.54
CA LEU A 65 -4.87 -5.45 -12.89
C LEU A 65 -3.42 -5.97 -12.89
N GLY A 66 -2.59 -5.44 -12.00
CA GLY A 66 -1.18 -5.77 -11.90
C GLY A 66 -0.94 -7.23 -11.52
N THR A 67 -1.80 -7.83 -10.70
CA THR A 67 -1.74 -9.27 -10.38
C THR A 67 -1.99 -10.21 -11.55
N ARG A 68 -2.59 -9.71 -12.65
CA ARG A 68 -2.74 -10.48 -13.88
C ARG A 68 -1.45 -10.50 -14.71
N ILE A 69 -0.61 -9.49 -14.54
CA ILE A 69 0.63 -9.29 -15.30
C ILE A 69 1.84 -9.78 -14.48
N PHE A 70 1.83 -9.51 -13.18
CA PHE A 70 2.91 -9.80 -12.23
C PHE A 70 2.44 -10.82 -11.20
N ASN A 71 3.23 -11.87 -11.02
CA ASN A 71 2.93 -12.90 -10.05
C ASN A 71 3.30 -12.44 -8.63
N LEU A 72 2.30 -12.24 -7.77
CA LEU A 72 2.52 -11.92 -6.35
C LEU A 72 3.13 -13.05 -5.54
N GLN A 73 3.23 -14.27 -6.07
CA GLN A 73 3.95 -15.36 -5.43
C GLN A 73 5.47 -15.22 -5.60
N GLU A 74 5.92 -14.56 -6.66
CA GLU A 74 7.34 -14.36 -6.93
C GLU A 74 7.87 -13.08 -6.27
N LEU A 75 9.05 -13.18 -5.65
CA LEU A 75 9.77 -12.04 -5.07
C LEU A 75 9.87 -10.85 -6.04
N LYS A 76 10.22 -11.13 -7.31
CA LYS A 76 10.36 -10.10 -8.35
C LYS A 76 9.01 -9.42 -8.66
N GLY A 77 7.94 -10.21 -8.75
CA GLY A 77 6.60 -9.70 -9.05
C GLY A 77 6.05 -8.83 -7.92
N GLN A 78 6.26 -9.23 -6.66
CA GLN A 78 5.90 -8.42 -5.48
C GLN A 78 6.61 -7.06 -5.50
N VAL A 79 7.94 -7.06 -5.61
CA VAL A 79 8.75 -5.84 -5.59
C VAL A 79 8.32 -4.89 -6.70
N LEU A 80 8.21 -5.39 -7.93
CA LEU A 80 7.90 -4.58 -9.11
C LEU A 80 6.47 -4.03 -9.06
N LEU A 81 5.48 -4.85 -8.66
CA LEU A 81 4.10 -4.41 -8.57
C LEU A 81 3.93 -3.32 -7.50
N ILE A 82 4.49 -3.52 -6.30
CA ILE A 82 4.38 -2.52 -5.23
C ILE A 82 5.12 -1.24 -5.61
N PHE A 83 6.30 -1.33 -6.21
CA PHE A 83 7.03 -0.17 -6.73
C PHE A 83 6.15 0.67 -7.68
N LEU A 84 5.52 0.03 -8.67
CA LEU A 84 4.63 0.71 -9.62
C LEU A 84 3.42 1.35 -8.95
N LEU A 85 2.84 0.68 -7.96
CA LEU A 85 1.67 1.18 -7.23
C LEU A 85 1.98 2.38 -6.35
N VAL A 86 3.15 2.40 -5.70
CA VAL A 86 3.60 3.55 -4.90
C VAL A 86 3.79 4.76 -5.81
N LEU A 87 4.42 4.57 -6.98
CA LEU A 87 4.55 5.62 -7.98
C LEU A 87 3.18 6.10 -8.49
N LEU A 88 2.26 5.18 -8.76
CA LEU A 88 0.90 5.52 -9.19
C LEU A 88 0.18 6.36 -8.12
N LYS A 89 0.23 5.95 -6.85
CA LYS A 89 -0.37 6.70 -5.74
C LYS A 89 0.21 8.11 -5.62
N LYS A 90 1.55 8.24 -5.60
CA LYS A 90 2.24 9.54 -5.48
C LYS A 90 1.93 10.44 -6.69
N SER A 91 1.87 9.86 -7.89
CA SER A 91 1.49 10.57 -9.12
C SER A 91 0.05 11.06 -9.09
N MET A 92 -0.91 10.22 -8.67
CA MET A 92 -2.32 10.60 -8.53
C MET A 92 -2.51 11.68 -7.48
N PHE A 93 -1.86 11.52 -6.31
CA PHE A 93 -1.89 12.53 -5.26
C PHE A 93 -1.39 13.89 -5.77
N PHE A 94 -0.25 13.88 -6.47
CA PHE A 94 0.30 15.08 -7.09
C PHE A 94 -0.65 15.70 -8.12
N LEU A 95 -1.21 14.90 -9.03
CA LEU A 95 -2.15 15.38 -10.06
C LEU A 95 -3.35 16.09 -9.42
N VAL A 96 -3.95 15.49 -8.38
CA VAL A 96 -5.04 16.13 -7.66
C VAL A 96 -4.56 17.43 -7.03
N LEU A 97 -3.42 17.43 -6.34
CA LEU A 97 -2.91 18.66 -5.74
C LEU A 97 -2.69 19.77 -6.77
N THR A 98 -2.19 19.46 -7.98
CA THR A 98 -2.02 20.45 -9.06
C THR A 98 -3.37 20.98 -9.59
N VAL A 99 -4.40 20.13 -9.67
CA VAL A 99 -5.74 20.55 -10.10
C VAL A 99 -6.39 21.49 -9.08
N PHE A 100 -6.20 21.24 -7.79
CA PHE A 100 -6.83 22.01 -6.71
C PHE A 100 -5.97 23.16 -6.15
N SER A 101 -4.65 23.14 -6.37
CA SER A 101 -3.71 24.16 -5.91
C SER A 101 -2.87 24.65 -7.08
N THR A 102 -3.14 25.88 -7.51
CA THR A 102 -2.58 26.49 -8.72
C THR A 102 -1.08 26.84 -8.59
N GLU A 103 -0.47 26.70 -7.41
CA GLU A 103 0.90 27.16 -7.13
C GLU A 103 1.94 26.03 -6.90
N ILE A 104 1.65 24.79 -7.28
CA ILE A 104 2.61 23.69 -7.05
C ILE A 104 3.60 23.59 -8.20
N ILE A 105 4.77 24.22 -8.02
CA ILE A 105 5.90 24.11 -8.92
C ILE A 105 6.54 22.72 -8.76
N PHE A 106 6.67 22.02 -9.88
CA PHE A 106 7.28 20.70 -9.97
C PHE A 106 8.73 20.70 -9.46
N SER A 107 8.95 20.20 -8.25
CA SER A 107 10.30 20.10 -7.67
C SER A 107 10.95 18.76 -8.03
N LYS A 108 12.15 18.81 -8.62
CA LYS A 108 12.97 17.61 -8.88
C LYS A 108 13.21 16.79 -7.61
N SER A 109 13.28 17.45 -6.46
CA SER A 109 13.46 16.79 -5.15
C SER A 109 12.26 15.92 -4.76
N PHE A 110 11.04 16.36 -5.09
CA PHE A 110 9.82 15.58 -4.81
C PHE A 110 9.74 14.31 -5.66
N LEU A 111 10.15 14.39 -6.93
CA LEU A 111 10.26 13.21 -7.79
C LEU A 111 11.29 12.21 -7.27
N LEU A 112 12.49 12.68 -6.91
CA LEU A 112 13.54 11.83 -6.38
C LEU A 112 13.10 11.15 -5.07
N GLY A 113 12.45 11.89 -4.16
CA GLY A 113 11.87 11.33 -2.95
C GLY A 113 10.79 10.28 -3.24
N SER A 114 9.93 10.52 -4.24
CA SER A 114 8.89 9.56 -4.64
C SER A 114 9.47 8.26 -5.19
N VAL A 115 10.53 8.34 -6.01
CA VAL A 115 11.22 7.15 -6.54
C VAL A 115 11.95 6.41 -5.42
N ALA A 116 12.64 7.12 -4.53
CA ALA A 116 13.33 6.52 -3.39
C ALA A 116 12.34 5.78 -2.45
N SER A 117 11.22 6.41 -2.12
CA SER A 117 10.12 5.82 -1.34
C SER A 117 9.54 4.58 -2.04
N ALA A 118 9.32 4.64 -3.36
CA ALA A 118 8.83 3.49 -4.12
C ALA A 118 9.82 2.31 -4.12
N ILE A 119 11.12 2.58 -4.28
CA ILE A 119 12.17 1.55 -4.20
C ILE A 119 12.20 0.94 -2.80
N GLY A 120 12.23 1.78 -1.75
CA GLY A 120 12.24 1.34 -0.36
C GLY A 120 11.03 0.46 -0.03
N THR A 121 9.84 0.88 -0.45
CA THR A 121 8.59 0.15 -0.21
C THR A 121 8.55 -1.16 -1.01
N GLY A 122 8.99 -1.15 -2.27
CA GLY A 122 9.11 -2.36 -3.09
C GLY A 122 10.06 -3.38 -2.46
N LEU A 123 11.24 -2.96 -2.01
CA LEU A 123 12.25 -3.85 -1.42
C LEU A 123 11.84 -4.42 -0.05
N ILE A 124 11.14 -3.65 0.78
CA ILE A 124 10.69 -4.13 2.09
C ILE A 124 9.46 -5.05 1.99
N THR A 125 8.70 -4.96 0.89
CA THR A 125 7.49 -5.77 0.64
C THR A 125 7.66 -7.27 0.95
N PRO A 126 8.64 -8.00 0.35
CA PRO A 126 8.77 -9.44 0.60
C PRO A 126 9.03 -9.77 2.07
N ILE A 127 9.76 -8.91 2.80
CA ILE A 127 10.02 -9.08 4.23
C ILE A 127 8.71 -8.97 5.01
N ILE A 128 7.90 -7.95 4.72
CA ILE A 128 6.59 -7.76 5.37
C ILE A 128 5.63 -8.89 5.01
N PHE A 129 5.58 -9.32 3.75
CA PHE A 129 4.76 -10.46 3.31
C PHE A 129 5.14 -11.74 4.05
N TYR A 130 6.44 -11.99 4.24
CA TYR A 130 6.92 -13.12 5.01
C TYR A 130 6.47 -13.04 6.48
N ILE A 131 6.65 -11.90 7.14
CA ILE A 131 6.24 -11.69 8.54
C ILE A 131 4.74 -11.95 8.70
N PHE A 132 3.89 -11.34 7.85
CA PHE A 132 2.44 -11.55 7.92
C PHE A 132 2.04 -13.01 7.64
N SER A 133 2.71 -13.67 6.71
CA SER A 133 2.46 -15.08 6.43
C SER A 133 2.77 -15.95 7.66
N ARG A 134 3.85 -15.66 8.39
CA ARG A 134 4.21 -16.37 9.64
C ARG A 134 3.21 -16.10 10.75
N LEU A 135 2.83 -14.83 10.96
CA LEU A 135 1.82 -14.44 11.95
C LEU A 135 0.49 -15.16 11.71
N ARG A 136 0.05 -15.25 10.44
CA ARG A 136 -1.17 -15.98 10.09
C ARG A 136 -1.07 -17.46 10.44
N ILE A 137 0.04 -18.11 10.13
CA ILE A 137 0.23 -19.54 10.44
C ILE A 137 0.19 -19.78 11.95
N ILE A 138 0.82 -18.90 12.74
CA ILE A 138 0.81 -18.98 14.21
C ILE A 138 -0.63 -18.81 14.73
N CYS A 139 -1.32 -17.75 14.30
CA CYS A 139 -2.69 -17.46 14.72
C CYS A 139 -3.66 -18.60 14.36
N SER A 140 -3.52 -19.18 13.17
CA SER A 140 -4.32 -20.33 12.74
C SER A 140 -4.04 -21.59 13.56
N LYS A 141 -2.79 -21.82 13.98
CA LYS A 141 -2.41 -22.97 14.81
C LYS A 141 -2.99 -22.87 16.21
N ASP A 142 -2.99 -21.67 16.78
CA ASP A 142 -3.53 -21.44 18.12
C ASP A 142 -5.05 -21.55 18.13
N ALA A 143 -5.74 -21.05 17.10
CA ALA A 143 -7.18 -21.26 16.93
C ALA A 143 -7.53 -22.76 16.92
N ASN A 144 -6.78 -23.57 16.16
CA ASN A 144 -7.04 -25.01 16.06
C ASN A 144 -6.81 -25.75 17.39
N LYS A 145 -5.79 -25.36 18.17
CA LYS A 145 -5.55 -25.95 19.50
C LYS A 145 -6.69 -25.69 20.49
N VAL A 146 -7.33 -24.53 20.41
CA VAL A 146 -8.48 -24.20 21.27
C VAL A 146 -9.68 -25.11 20.94
N PHE A 147 -9.93 -25.39 19.65
CA PHE A 147 -11.02 -26.28 19.25
C PHE A 147 -10.77 -27.76 19.60
N VAL A 148 -9.53 -28.23 19.52
CA VAL A 148 -9.18 -29.63 19.85
C VAL A 148 -9.22 -29.90 21.36
N ASN A 149 -8.87 -28.93 22.21
CA ASN A 149 -8.93 -29.09 23.68
C ASN A 149 -10.36 -28.96 24.27
N GLN A 150 -11.38 -28.73 23.44
CA GLN A 150 -12.79 -28.70 23.86
C GLN A 150 -13.58 -29.95 23.43
N GLN A 151 -12.92 -30.94 22.84
CA GLN A 151 -13.45 -32.29 22.58
C GLN A 151 -12.81 -33.30 23.53
#